data_AF-A0A7W5DSI7-F1
#
_entry.id   AF-A0A7W5DSI7-F1
#
_cell.length_a   1.000
_cell.length_b   1.000
_cell.length_c   1.000
_cell.angle_alpha   90.00
_cell.angle_beta   90.00
_cell.angle_gamma   90.00
#
_symmetry.space_group_name_H-M   'P 1'
#
loop_
_entity.id
_entity.type
_entity.pdbx_description
1 polymer ?
#
loop_
_entity_poly.entity_id
_entity_poly.type
_entity_poly.pdbx_seq_one_letter_code
_entity_poly.pdbx_strand_id
1 'polypeptide(L)' 'MEWISEQKGLLSVATGNLKSAMTKYCTDHQIGFGWQERFHDHVIRDEDEYSRIANYIENNPLLWKDDQLYTA' A
#
# COMPACT_ATOMS: atom_id res chain seq x y z
N MET A 1 -15.68 2.66 13.60
CA MET A 1 -14.62 1.71 13.20
C MET A 1 -15.22 0.35 12.81
N GLU A 2 -16.25 -0.13 13.49
CA GLU A 2 -16.93 -1.41 13.19
C GLU A 2 -17.46 -1.52 11.74
N TRP A 3 -18.05 -0.47 11.18
CA TRP A 3 -18.67 -0.52 9.85
C TRP A 3 -17.68 -0.75 8.67
N ILE A 4 -16.39 -0.41 8.84
CA ILE A 4 -15.37 -0.69 7.81
C ILE A 4 -15.00 -2.18 7.84
N SER A 5 -15.00 -2.79 9.03
CA SER A 5 -14.69 -4.22 9.21
C SER A 5 -15.77 -5.15 8.63
N GLU A 6 -16.99 -4.66 8.45
CA GLU A 6 -18.12 -5.40 7.91
C GLU A 6 -18.17 -5.43 6.37
N GLN A 7 -17.42 -4.55 5.71
CA GLN A 7 -17.29 -4.55 4.25
C GLN A 7 -16.34 -5.67 3.82
N LYS A 8 -16.91 -6.84 3.58
CA LYS A 8 -16.17 -8.03 3.12
C LYS A 8 -15.91 -7.94 1.62
N GLY A 9 -14.65 -7.86 1.23
CA GLY A 9 -14.20 -7.91 -0.16
C GLY A 9 -12.80 -8.50 -0.27
N LEU A 10 -12.45 -9.06 -1.44
CA LEU A 10 -11.10 -9.53 -1.70
C LEU A 10 -10.15 -8.33 -1.78
N LEU A 11 -9.07 -8.34 -1.01
CA LEU A 11 -8.04 -7.30 -1.05
C LEU A 11 -7.51 -7.07 -2.47
N SER A 12 -7.39 -8.14 -3.26
CA SER A 12 -6.98 -8.07 -4.67
C SER A 12 -7.93 -7.25 -5.54
N VAL A 13 -9.24 -7.31 -5.29
CA VAL A 13 -10.25 -6.54 -6.04
C VAL A 13 -10.17 -5.07 -5.66
N ALA A 14 -10.08 -4.76 -4.35
CA ALA A 14 -9.95 -3.39 -3.87
C ALA A 14 -8.67 -2.72 -4.41
N THR A 15 -7.52 -3.39 -4.27
CA THR A 15 -6.24 -2.91 -4.78
C THR A 15 -6.24 -2.78 -6.30
N GLY A 16 -6.82 -3.75 -7.01
CA GLY A 16 -6.94 -3.71 -8.47
C GLY A 16 -7.75 -2.51 -8.96
N ASN A 17 -8.88 -2.23 -8.33
CA ASN A 17 -9.72 -1.07 -8.66
C ASN A 17 -8.98 0.26 -8.44
N LEU A 18 -8.25 0.38 -7.32
CA LEU A 18 -7.45 1.57 -7.03
C LEU A 18 -6.32 1.76 -8.06
N LYS A 19 -5.55 0.69 -8.35
CA LYS A 19 -4.48 0.76 -9.34
C LYS A 19 -5.03 1.15 -10.72
N SER A 20 -6.16 0.58 -11.12
CA SER A 20 -6.84 0.89 -12.39
C SER A 20 -7.28 2.35 -12.49
N ALA A 21 -7.96 2.85 -11.44
CA ALA A 21 -8.42 4.24 -11.41
C ALA A 21 -7.26 5.24 -11.51
N MET A 22 -6.15 4.99 -10.81
CA MET A 22 -4.99 5.87 -10.86
C MET A 22 -4.25 5.80 -12.19
N THR A 23 -4.09 4.60 -12.78
CA THR A 23 -3.51 4.47 -14.12
C THR A 23 -4.32 5.27 -15.14
N LYS A 24 -5.65 5.20 -15.08
CA LYS A 24 -6.53 6.01 -15.91
C LYS A 24 -6.29 7.50 -15.69
N TYR A 25 -6.29 7.96 -14.43
CA TYR A 25 -6.04 9.36 -14.09
C TYR A 25 -4.70 9.86 -14.66
N CYS A 26 -3.62 9.12 -14.44
CA CYS A 26 -2.29 9.48 -14.97
C CYS A 26 -2.27 9.51 -16.50
N THR A 27 -2.94 8.55 -17.14
CA THR A 27 -3.03 8.49 -18.61
C THR A 27 -3.77 9.71 -19.16
N ASP A 28 -4.91 10.05 -18.57
CA ASP A 28 -5.75 11.19 -18.98
C ASP A 28 -5.01 12.53 -18.81
N HIS A 29 -4.08 12.62 -17.85
CA HIS A 29 -3.29 13.81 -17.55
C HIS A 29 -1.86 13.76 -18.12
N GLN A 30 -1.53 12.77 -18.94
CA GLN A 30 -0.20 12.58 -19.54
C GLN A 30 0.94 12.52 -18.50
N ILE A 31 0.66 11.97 -17.32
CA ILE A 31 1.63 11.75 -16.24
C ILE A 31 2.31 10.40 -16.48
N GLY A 32 3.61 10.41 -16.78
CA GLY A 32 4.41 9.20 -16.92
C GLY A 32 4.47 8.43 -15.59
N PHE A 33 3.83 7.26 -15.55
CA PHE A 33 3.68 6.48 -14.33
C PHE A 33 3.48 4.99 -14.66
N GLY A 34 3.94 4.12 -13.76
CA GLY A 34 3.69 2.69 -13.82
C GLY A 34 3.67 2.07 -12.43
N TRP A 35 2.80 1.09 -12.23
CA TRP A 35 2.79 0.31 -10.99
C TRP A 35 3.88 -0.76 -11.01
N GLN A 36 4.47 -1.04 -9.84
CA GLN A 36 5.08 -2.34 -9.61
C GLN A 36 4.02 -3.44 -9.75
N GLU A 37 4.39 -4.56 -10.39
CA GLU A 37 3.52 -5.72 -10.52
C GLU A 37 3.14 -6.30 -9.17
N ARG A 38 1.88 -6.75 -9.05
CA ARG A 38 1.29 -7.31 -7.83
C ARG A 38 1.38 -6.34 -6.64
N PHE A 39 1.20 -6.83 -5.43
CA PHE A 39 1.35 -6.04 -4.21
C PHE A 39 1.79 -7.00 -3.09
N HIS A 40 2.42 -6.44 -2.06
CA HIS A 40 2.74 -7.17 -0.84
C HIS A 40 1.54 -7.11 0.10
N ASP A 41 1.09 -8.25 0.59
CA ASP A 41 0.08 -8.37 1.63
C ASP A 41 0.61 -9.21 2.80
N HIS A 42 0.25 -8.79 4.01
CA HIS A 42 0.65 -9.45 5.25
C HIS A 42 -0.48 -9.33 6.27
N VAL A 43 -0.93 -10.46 6.81
CA VAL A 43 -2.01 -10.51 7.81
C VAL A 43 -1.40 -10.32 9.19
N ILE A 44 -1.78 -9.22 9.85
CA ILE A 44 -1.37 -8.91 11.23
C ILE A 44 -2.14 -9.80 12.20
N ARG A 45 -1.43 -10.53 13.06
CA ARG A 45 -2.02 -11.56 13.94
C ARG A 45 -1.97 -11.22 15.43
N ASP A 46 -1.15 -10.25 15.82
CA ASP A 46 -0.99 -9.82 17.20
C ASP A 46 -0.64 -8.32 17.30
N GLU A 47 -0.68 -7.81 18.54
CA GLU A 47 -0.49 -6.39 18.86
C GLU A 47 0.97 -5.93 18.68
N ASP A 48 1.93 -6.82 18.93
CA ASP A 48 3.35 -6.52 18.79
C ASP A 48 3.72 -6.33 17.31
N GLU A 49 3.17 -7.19 16.45
CA GLU A 49 3.28 -7.10 15.00
C GLU A 49 2.59 -5.84 14.46
N TYR A 50 1.39 -5.53 14.96
CA TYR A 50 0.70 -4.28 14.64
C TYR A 50 1.58 -3.07 14.95
N SER A 51 2.11 -3.00 16.18
CA SER A 51 2.96 -1.90 16.64
C SER A 51 4.20 -1.72 15.77
N ARG A 52 4.86 -2.83 15.42
CA ARG A 52 6.05 -2.82 14.54
C ARG A 52 5.73 -2.31 13.14
N ILE A 53 4.67 -2.81 12.52
CA ILE A 53 4.30 -2.42 11.14
C ILE A 53 3.80 -0.98 11.09
N ALA A 54 3.01 -0.55 12.07
CA ALA A 54 2.55 0.84 12.18
C ALA A 54 3.74 1.79 12.31
N ASN A 55 4.68 1.49 13.22
CA ASN A 55 5.90 2.27 13.40
C ASN A 55 6.75 2.31 12.12
N TYR A 56 6.86 1.21 11.38
CA TYR A 56 7.55 1.19 10.09
C TYR A 56 6.87 2.14 9.08
N ILE A 57 5.56 2.05 8.90
CA ILE A 57 4.82 2.90 7.94
C ILE A 57 4.98 4.39 8.27
N GLU A 58 4.88 4.76 9.55
CA GLU A 58 5.02 6.15 10.00
C GLU A 58 6.43 6.71 9.75
N ASN A 59 7.47 5.92 10.04
CA ASN A 59 8.84 6.38 9.95
C ASN A 59 9.46 6.21 8.55
N ASN A 60 8.87 5.40 7.67
CA ASN A 60 9.43 5.09 6.35
C ASN A 60 9.77 6.33 5.50
N PRO A 61 8.92 7.38 5.39
CA PRO A 61 9.28 8.57 4.61
C PRO A 61 10.54 9.27 5.11
N LEU A 62 10.79 9.23 6.42
CA LEU A 62 11.98 9.84 7.05
C LEU A 62 13.22 8.95 6.86
N LEU A 63 13.04 7.64 6.92
CA LEU A 63 14.12 6.65 6.87
C LEU A 63 14.37 6.09 5.46
N TRP A 64 13.70 6.62 4.43
CA TRP A 64 13.68 6.05 3.08
C TRP A 64 15.07 5.80 2.48
N LYS A 65 16.02 6.71 2.71
CA LYS A 65 17.39 6.59 2.18
C LYS A 65 18.25 5.57 2.91
N ASP A 66 17.87 5.26 4.15
CA ASP A 66 18.58 4.32 5.02
C ASP A 66 17.93 2.93 4.98
N ASP A 67 16.83 2.78 4.23
CA ASP A 67 16.13 1.51 4.07
C ASP A 67 16.97 0.51 3.26
N GLN A 68 16.96 -0.75 3.67
CA GLN A 68 17.76 -1.80 3.06
C GLN A 68 17.36 -2.11 1.60
N LEU A 69 16.13 -1.80 1.22
CA LEU A 69 15.62 -1.97 -0.14
C LEU A 69 15.81 -0.72 -0.99
N TYR A 70 16.33 0.37 -0.42
CA TYR A 70 16.60 1.59 -1.17
C TYR A 70 17.74 1.38 -2.17
N THR A 71 17.46 1.65 -3.44
CA THR A 71 18.46 1.74 -4.51
C THR A 71 18.41 3.15 -5.09
N ALA A 72 19.59 3.77 -5.22
CA ALA A 72 19.74 5.14 -5.71
C ALA A 72 19.57 5.27 -7.23
#